data_AF-X1SSC7-F1
#
_entry.id   AF-X1SSC7-F1
#
_cell.length_a   1.000
_cell.length_b   1.000
_cell.length_c   1.000
_cell.angle_alpha   90.00
_cell.angle_beta   90.00
_cell.angle_gamma   90.00
#
_symmetry.space_group_name_H-M   'P 1'
#
loop_
_entity.id
_entity.type
_entity.pdbx_description
1 polymer ?
#
loop_
_entity_poly.entity_id
_entity_poly.type
_entity_poly.pdbx_seq_one_letter_code
_entity_poly.pdbx_strand_id
1 'polypeptide(L)' 'QLDPKKYGVIVQCGFRRGLLLPDLEGVDTVDYQIDICRQKGGIEPDEPVELYRFEVKRYK' A
#
# COMPACT_ATOMS: atom_id res chain seq x y z
N GLN A 1 10.63 -9.75 2.18
CA GLN A 1 10.13 -9.29 0.88
C GLN A 1 8.67 -8.88 1.05
N LEU A 2 8.23 -7.75 0.51
CA LEU A 2 6.79 -7.45 0.42
C LEU A 2 6.22 -8.32 -0.70
N ASP A 3 5.15 -9.04 -0.40
CA ASP A 3 4.39 -9.81 -1.38
C ASP A 3 3.01 -9.14 -1.48
N PRO A 4 2.64 -8.56 -2.64
CA PRO A 4 1.36 -7.89 -2.82
C PRO A 4 0.13 -8.77 -2.54
N LYS A 5 0.27 -10.10 -2.65
CA LYS A 5 -0.81 -11.05 -2.36
C LYS A 5 -0.97 -11.33 -0.87
N LYS A 6 0.09 -11.18 -0.09
CA LYS A 6 0.08 -11.49 1.34
C LYS A 6 -0.07 -10.25 2.23
N TYR A 7 0.58 -9.16 1.84
CA TYR A 7 0.69 -7.95 2.67
C TYR A 7 -0.09 -6.79 2.07
N GLY A 8 -0.94 -6.17 2.89
CA GLY A 8 -1.44 -4.83 2.64
C GLY A 8 -0.38 -3.81 2.99
N VAL A 9 -0.47 -2.63 2.37
CA VAL A 9 0.47 -1.52 2.57
C VAL A 9 -0.26 -0.28 3.05
N ILE A 10 0.42 0.48 3.90
CA ILE A 10 0.01 1.82 4.30
C ILE A 10 1.18 2.75 4.03
N VAL A 11 0.92 3.86 3.33
CA VAL A 11 1.90 4.93 3.13
C VAL A 11 1.45 6.16 3.91
N GLN A 12 2.38 6.83 4.58
CA GLN A 12 2.10 8.01 5.40
C GLN A 12 3.08 9.13 5.06
N CYS A 13 2.54 10.34 4.83
CA CYS A 13 3.30 11.57 4.67
C CYS A 13 2.64 12.67 5.51
N GLY A 14 3.13 12.86 6.74
CA GLY A 14 2.51 13.78 7.70
C GLY A 14 1.08 13.36 8.04
N PHE A 15 0.09 14.20 7.72
CA PHE A 15 -1.33 13.91 7.97
C PHE A 15 -2.01 13.09 6.86
N ARG A 16 -1.37 12.97 5.69
CA ARG A 16 -1.89 12.20 4.55
C ARG A 16 -1.52 10.74 4.69
N ARG A 17 -2.47 9.86 4.40
CA ARG A 17 -2.27 8.41 4.45
C ARG A 17 -3.04 7.69 3.36
N GLY A 18 -2.38 6.74 2.72
CA GLY A 18 -2.98 5.79 1.80
C GLY A 18 -2.98 4.40 2.41
N LEU A 19 -4.01 3.60 2.10
CA LEU A 19 -4.06 2.20 2.45
C LEU A 19 -4.46 1.38 1.23
N LEU A 20 -3.78 0.25 1.05
CA LEU A 20 -4.12 -0.73 0.04
C LEU A 20 -4.13 -2.13 0.65
N LEU A 21 -5.22 -2.86 0.42
CA LEU A 21 -5.37 -4.25 0.86
C LEU A 21 -4.45 -5.17 0.03
N PRO A 22 -4.06 -6.33 0.58
CA PRO A 22 -3.40 -7.37 -0.21
C PRO A 22 -4.37 -8.01 -1.21
N ASP A 23 -3.80 -8.72 -2.18
CA ASP A 23 -4.52 -9.62 -3.09
C ASP A 23 -5.57 -8.91 -3.94
N LEU A 24 -5.16 -7.78 -4.54
CA LEU A 24 -5.99 -7.02 -5.47
C LEU A 24 -5.71 -7.43 -6.92
N GLU A 25 -6.76 -7.60 -7.70
CA GLU A 25 -6.68 -7.90 -9.12
C GLU A 25 -5.90 -6.80 -9.86
N GLY A 26 -4.93 -7.20 -10.69
CA GLY A 26 -4.09 -6.29 -11.46
C GLY A 26 -2.92 -5.67 -10.69
N VAL A 27 -2.71 -6.01 -9.41
CA VAL A 27 -1.60 -5.48 -8.59
C VAL A 27 -0.56 -6.57 -8.33
N ASP A 28 0.31 -6.80 -9.32
CA ASP A 28 1.27 -7.91 -9.30
C ASP A 28 2.67 -7.55 -8.77
N THR A 29 2.98 -6.26 -8.60
CA THR A 29 4.29 -5.80 -8.13
C THR A 29 4.19 -4.92 -6.88
N VAL A 30 5.22 -4.97 -6.05
CA VAL A 30 5.32 -4.15 -4.82
C VAL A 30 5.35 -2.66 -5.16
N ASP A 31 6.13 -2.29 -6.18
CA ASP A 31 6.28 -0.88 -6.57
C ASP A 31 4.95 -0.32 -7.06
N TYR A 32 4.20 -1.10 -7.86
CA TYR A 32 2.87 -0.69 -8.31
C TYR A 32 1.86 -0.63 -7.16
N GLN A 33 1.93 -1.56 -6.21
CA GLN A 33 1.10 -1.55 -5.00
C GLN A 33 1.34 -0.26 -4.18
N ILE A 34 2.61 0.14 -4.01
CA ILE A 34 2.98 1.36 -3.30
C ILE A 34 2.49 2.58 -4.07
N ASP A 35 2.66 2.62 -5.38
CA ASP A 35 2.24 3.76 -6.21
C ASP A 35 0.72 4.01 -6.12
N ILE A 36 -0.10 2.97 -6.27
CA ILE A 36 -1.56 3.07 -6.07
C ILE A 36 -1.88 3.55 -4.64
N CYS A 37 -1.16 3.05 -3.64
CA CYS A 37 -1.37 3.43 -2.26
C CYS A 37 -1.07 4.93 -2.04
N ARG A 38 0.00 5.46 -2.65
CA ARG A 38 0.34 6.89 -2.63
C ARG A 38 -0.74 7.73 -3.27
N GLN A 39 -1.21 7.35 -4.45
CA GLN A 39 -2.28 8.04 -5.16
C GLN A 39 -3.57 8.08 -4.32
N LYS A 40 -3.94 6.98 -3.65
CA LYS A 40 -5.07 6.94 -2.71
C LYS A 40 -4.90 7.86 -1.50
N GLY A 41 -3.66 8.06 -1.06
CA GLY A 41 -3.32 9.00 0.01
C GLY A 41 -3.16 10.45 -0.44
N GLY A 42 -3.27 10.73 -1.75
CA GLY A 42 -2.96 12.03 -2.34
C GLY A 42 -1.51 12.44 -2.10
N ILE A 43 -0.57 11.50 -2.20
CA ILE A 43 0.87 11.69 -1.98
C ILE A 43 1.59 11.55 -3.32
N GLU A 44 2.37 12.56 -3.70
CA GLU A 44 3.14 12.57 -4.95
C GLU A 44 4.33 11.59 -4.86
N PRO A 45 4.85 11.04 -5.98
CA PRO A 45 5.91 10.02 -5.96
C PRO A 45 7.24 10.46 -5.33
N ASP A 46 7.56 11.74 -5.39
CA ASP A 46 8.79 12.36 -4.90
C ASP A 46 8.77 12.68 -3.40
N GLU A 47 7.60 12.58 -2.75
CA GLU A 47 7.47 12.91 -1.34
C GLU A 47 8.10 11.82 -0.43
N PRO A 48 8.72 12.18 0.69
CA PRO A 48 9.17 11.19 1.66
C PRO A 48 7.95 10.52 2.31
N VAL A 49 7.93 9.19 2.34
CA VAL A 49 6.85 8.42 2.99
C VAL A 49 7.39 7.43 4.00
N GLU A 50 6.62 7.24 5.07
CA GLU A 50 6.76 6.07 5.94
C GLU A 50 5.91 4.93 5.36
N LEU A 51 6.54 3.77 5.17
CA LEU A 51 5.88 2.56 4.65
C LEU A 51 5.64 1.56 5.76
N TYR A 52 4.36 1.19 5.95
CA TYR A 52 3.94 0.13 6.85
C TYR A 52 3.32 -1.03 6.08
N ARG A 53 3.34 -2.21 6.70
CA ARG A 53 2.71 -3.42 6.16
C ARG A 53 1.83 -4.09 7.21
N PHE A 54 0.77 -4.76 6.75
CA PHE A 54 -0.12 -5.54 7.60
C PHE A 54 -0.60 -6.80 6.88
N GLU A 55 -1.03 -7.80 7.64
CA GLU A 55 -1.64 -9.03 7.11
C GLU A 55 -3.15 -8.98 7.35
N VAL A 56 -3.93 -9.49 6.41
CA VAL A 56 -5.40 -9.57 6.52
C VAL A 56 -5.81 -11.00 6.84
N LYS A 57 -6.60 -11.18 7.91
CA LYS A 57 -7.32 -12.44 8.19
C LYS A 57 -8.77 -12.28 7.73
N ARG A 58 -9.17 -13.02 6.71
CA ARG A 58 -10.55 -13.05 6.21
C ARG A 58 -11.33 -14.13 6.98
N TYR A 59 -12.44 -13.73 7.59
CA TYR A 59 -13.40 -14.64 8.22
C TYR A 59 -14.57 -14.89 7.24
N LYS A 60 -15.18 -16.07 7.30
CA LYS A 60 -16.36 -16.43 6.50
C LYS A 60 -17.62 -16.32 7.33
#